data_AF-A0A8S9WEN3-F1
#
_entry.id   AF-A0A8S9WEN3-F1
#
_cell.length_a   1.000
_cell.length_b   1.000
_cell.length_c   1.000
_cell.angle_alpha   90.00
_cell.angle_beta   90.00
_cell.angle_gamma   90.00
#
_symmetry.space_group_name_H-M   'P 1'
#
loop_
_entity.id
_entity.type
_entity.pdbx_description
1 polymer ?
#
loop_
_entity_poly.entity_id
_entity_poly.type
_entity_poly.pdbx_seq_one_letter_code
_entity_poly.pdbx_strand_id
1 'polypeptide(L)'
;MEYRSVSAKMPVTEVSLFKDFCHRKGVTPAALIRELILREMGVPMPHTVAGRNRIVYERAQDRFTWAVELDNGVVVEVLGDVSPGFLEELGGMVNDVLDERAAFIGKEREDSVGVPSGMLR
;
A
#
# COMPACT_ATOMS: atom_id res chain seq x y z
N MET A 1 12.06 -1.68 -4.11
CA MET A 1 12.61 -1.56 -2.74
C MET A 1 13.79 -2.49 -2.63
N GLU A 2 14.99 -1.95 -2.42
CA GLU A 2 16.16 -2.76 -2.05
C GLU A 2 16.00 -3.18 -0.59
N TYR A 3 15.97 -4.49 -0.32
CA TYR A 3 15.96 -5.02 1.03
C TYR A 3 17.38 -5.38 1.45
N ARG A 4 17.83 -4.86 2.59
CA ARG A 4 19.11 -5.23 3.21
C ARG A 4 18.86 -5.97 4.51
N SER A 5 19.56 -7.07 4.73
CA SER A 5 19.51 -7.82 5.98
C SER A 5 20.47 -7.20 6.99
N VAL A 6 20.04 -7.13 8.25
CA VAL A 6 20.88 -6.78 9.39
C VAL A 6 20.90 -7.98 10.32
N SER A 7 22.07 -8.36 10.82
CA SER A 7 22.25 -9.49 11.72
C SER A 7 23.18 -9.11 12.86
N ALA A 8 22.80 -9.48 14.08
CA ALA A 8 23.58 -9.24 15.29
C ALA A 8 23.73 -10.56 16.06
N LYS A 9 24.91 -10.78 16.64
CA LYS A 9 25.14 -11.90 17.56
C LYS A 9 24.73 -11.48 18.97
N MET A 10 23.97 -12.34 19.63
CA MET A 10 23.53 -12.14 21.01
C MET A 10 23.73 -13.42 21.82
N PRO A 11 23.91 -13.32 23.15
CA PRO A 11 23.89 -14.48 24.04
C PRO A 11 22.56 -15.24 23.94
N VAL A 12 22.62 -16.56 23.98
CA VAL A 12 21.43 -17.43 23.84
C VAL A 12 20.37 -17.13 24.89
N THR A 13 20.79 -16.82 26.12
CA THR A 13 19.91 -16.45 27.23
C THR A 13 19.09 -15.20 26.94
N GLU A 14 19.72 -14.17 26.38
CA GLU A 14 19.05 -12.92 25.98
C GLU A 14 18.09 -13.14 24.82
N VAL A 15 18.47 -13.98 23.85
CA VAL A 15 17.59 -14.34 22.72
C VAL A 15 16.33 -15.04 23.22
N SER A 16 16.45 -15.97 24.17
CA SER A 16 15.30 -16.65 24.76
C SER A 16 14.38 -15.67 25.51
N LEU A 17 14.95 -14.83 26.38
CA LEU A 17 14.20 -13.80 27.10
C LEU A 17 13.46 -12.85 26.15
N PHE A 18 14.13 -12.45 25.08
CA PHE A 18 13.55 -11.57 24.06
C PHE A 18 12.40 -12.25 23.31
N LYS A 19 12.54 -13.52 22.94
CA LYS A 19 11.45 -14.30 22.32
C LYS A 19 10.24 -14.43 23.25
N ASP A 20 10.47 -14.71 24.53
CA ASP A 20 9.38 -14.83 25.52
C ASP A 20 8.67 -13.49 25.76
N PHE A 21 9.42 -12.39 25.73
CA PHE A 21 8.85 -11.05 25.78
C PHE A 21 7.97 -10.77 24.55
N CYS A 22 8.46 -11.07 23.35
CA CYS A 22 7.71 -10.89 22.10
C CYS A 22 6.42 -11.73 22.09
N HIS A 23 6.51 -13.00 22.53
CA HIS A 23 5.37 -13.90 22.62
C HIS A 23 4.29 -13.36 23.57
N ARG A 24 4.67 -12.86 24.76
CA ARG A 24 3.73 -12.25 25.71
C ARG A 24 3.05 -10.99 25.18
N LYS A 25 3.73 -10.23 24.31
CA LYS A 25 3.17 -9.06 23.62
C LYS A 25 2.37 -9.39 22.36
N GLY A 26 2.36 -10.66 21.90
CA GLY A 26 1.69 -11.05 20.66
C GLY A 26 2.36 -10.51 19.39
N VAL A 27 3.65 -10.16 19.43
CA VAL A 27 4.40 -9.62 18.28
C VAL A 27 5.55 -10.55 17.92
N THR A 28 6.00 -10.53 16.66
CA THR A 28 7.20 -11.28 16.26
C THR A 28 8.46 -10.48 16.60
N PRO A 29 9.59 -11.14 16.93
CA PRO A 29 10.88 -10.47 17.14
C PRO A 29 11.28 -9.53 15.99
N ALA A 30 11.04 -9.96 14.75
CA ALA A 30 11.35 -9.16 13.56
C ALA A 30 10.47 -7.90 13.44
N ALA A 31 9.17 -8.01 13.77
CA ALA A 31 8.27 -6.86 13.78
C ALA A 31 8.68 -5.83 14.84
N LEU A 32 8.99 -6.29 16.06
CA LEU A 32 9.42 -5.41 17.14
C LEU A 32 10.76 -4.74 16.86
N ILE A 33 11.75 -5.46 16.32
CA ILE A 33 13.04 -4.86 15.94
C ILE A 33 12.85 -3.79 14.86
N ARG A 34 12.01 -4.06 13.85
CA ARG A 34 11.72 -3.10 12.79
C ARG A 34 11.06 -1.84 13.35
N GLU A 35 10.09 -1.99 14.26
CA GLU A 35 9.45 -0.87 14.96
C GLU A 35 10.49 -0.02 15.71
N LEU A 36 11.37 -0.65 16.48
CA LEU A 36 12.41 0.05 17.24
C LEU A 36 13.38 0.81 16.33
N ILE A 37 13.81 0.20 15.22
CA ILE A 37 14.71 0.84 14.24
C ILE A 37 14.02 2.07 13.63
N LEU A 38 12.77 1.93 13.17
CA LEU A 38 12.03 3.03 12.55
C LEU A 38 11.80 4.19 13.53
N ARG A 39 11.47 3.86 14.78
CA ARG A 39 11.30 4.85 15.85
C ARG A 39 12.57 5.65 16.07
N GLU A 40 13.73 5.01 16.14
CA GLU A 40 15.01 5.74 16.33
C GLU A 40 15.46 6.52 15.11
N MET A 41 15.09 6.09 13.91
CA MET A 41 15.34 6.86 12.69
C MET A 41 14.41 8.07 12.54
N GLY A 42 13.44 8.26 13.45
CA GLY A 42 12.40 9.28 13.30
C GLY A 42 11.52 9.06 12.08
N VAL A 43 11.53 7.85 11.51
CA VAL A 43 10.72 7.51 10.35
C VAL A 43 9.34 7.12 10.87
N PRO A 44 8.26 7.85 10.50
CA PRO A 44 6.92 7.44 10.87
C PRO A 44 6.70 6.02 10.36
N MET A 45 6.23 5.13 11.26
CA MET A 45 5.97 3.75 10.87
C MET A 45 5.02 3.77 9.68
N PRO A 46 5.38 3.15 8.53
CA PRO A 46 4.44 2.95 7.47
C PRO A 46 3.42 1.94 8.01
N HIS A 47 2.33 2.44 8.59
CA HIS A 47 1.10 1.68 8.61
C HIS A 47 0.87 1.36 7.13
N THR A 48 0.96 0.09 6.75
CA THR A 48 0.33 -0.34 5.51
C THR A 48 -1.13 -0.01 5.71
N VAL A 49 -1.53 1.16 5.24
CA VAL A 49 -2.88 1.69 5.35
C VAL A 49 -3.72 0.87 4.37
N ALA A 50 -4.07 -0.34 4.77
CA ALA A 50 -5.06 -1.16 4.09
C ALA A 50 -6.44 -0.61 4.47
N GLY A 51 -6.69 0.65 4.09
CA GLY A 51 -7.96 1.29 4.38
C GLY A 51 -9.06 0.79 3.44
N ARG A 52 -10.30 0.77 3.93
CA ARG A 52 -11.45 0.40 3.11
C ARG A 52 -11.82 1.58 2.22
N ASN A 53 -11.84 1.36 0.91
CA ASN A 53 -12.36 2.35 -0.03
C ASN A 53 -13.86 2.57 0.19
N ARG A 54 -14.25 3.83 0.30
CA ARG A 54 -15.63 4.29 0.41
C ARG A 54 -15.90 5.31 -0.68
N ILE A 55 -16.72 4.92 -1.66
CA ILE A 55 -17.18 5.81 -2.73
C ILE A 55 -18.64 6.16 -2.42
N VAL A 56 -18.92 7.45 -2.28
CA VAL A 56 -20.26 7.98 -1.96
C VAL A 56 -20.73 8.85 -3.11
N TYR A 57 -21.98 8.66 -3.52
CA TYR A 57 -22.65 9.50 -4.50
C TYR A 57 -23.66 10.42 -3.81
N GLU A 58 -23.41 11.73 -3.88
CA GLU A 58 -24.24 12.77 -3.30
C GLU A 58 -25.25 13.29 -4.33
N ARG A 59 -26.43 12.63 -4.37
CA ARG A 59 -27.51 12.93 -5.33
C ARG A 59 -27.95 14.39 -5.36
N ALA A 60 -27.88 15.10 -4.23
CA ALA A 60 -28.33 16.48 -4.13
C ALA A 60 -27.44 17.45 -4.92
N GLN A 61 -26.17 17.11 -5.09
CA GLN A 61 -25.18 17.95 -5.76
C GLN A 61 -24.64 17.31 -7.04
N ASP A 62 -25.09 16.09 -7.36
CA ASP A 62 -24.60 15.27 -8.47
C ASP A 62 -23.07 15.09 -8.46
N ARG A 63 -22.53 14.68 -7.31
CA ARG A 63 -21.08 14.59 -7.07
C ARG A 63 -20.71 13.25 -6.46
N PHE A 64 -19.50 12.79 -6.78
CA PHE A 64 -18.88 11.65 -6.13
C PHE A 64 -17.77 12.09 -5.18
N THR A 65 -17.70 11.40 -4.05
CA THR A 65 -16.63 11.55 -3.07
C THR A 65 -16.01 10.18 -2.81
N TRP A 66 -14.70 10.09 -2.97
CA TRP A 66 -13.90 8.93 -2.64
C TRP A 66 -13.10 9.22 -1.37
N ALA A 67 -13.32 8.39 -0.35
CA ALA A 67 -12.56 8.40 0.88
C ALA A 67 -12.02 7.00 1.19
N VAL A 68 -10.98 6.97 2.02
CA VAL A 68 -10.39 5.74 2.56
C VAL A 68 -10.57 5.77 4.07
N GLU A 69 -11.26 4.77 4.61
CA GLU A 69 -11.39 4.56 6.05
C GLU A 69 -10.24 3.70 6.53
N LEU A 70 -9.40 4.25 7.40
CA LEU A 70 -8.24 3.58 7.94
C LEU A 70 -8.62 2.69 9.12
N ASP A 71 -7.76 1.73 9.47
CA ASP A 71 -7.99 0.80 10.60
C ASP A 71 -8.14 1.49 11.96
N ASN A 72 -7.67 2.74 12.09
CA ASN A 72 -7.82 3.56 13.29
C ASN A 72 -9.13 4.38 13.31
N GLY A 73 -10.03 4.16 12.34
CA GLY A 73 -11.30 4.88 12.20
C GLY A 73 -11.18 6.28 11.60
N VAL A 74 -9.96 6.72 11.24
CA VAL A 74 -9.78 7.99 10.51
C VAL A 74 -10.28 7.82 9.08
N VAL A 75 -11.07 8.78 8.60
CA VAL A 75 -11.49 8.84 7.21
C VAL A 75 -10.65 9.90 6.51
N VAL A 76 -9.92 9.49 5.49
CA VAL A 76 -9.13 10.40 4.64
C VAL A 76 -9.85 10.54 3.30
N GLU A 77 -10.28 11.76 2.98
CA GLU A 77 -10.80 12.06 1.65
C GLU A 77 -9.65 12.01 0.64
N VAL A 78 -9.81 11.19 -0.40
CA VAL A 78 -8.83 11.05 -1.49
C VAL A 78 -9.20 11.98 -2.64
N LEU A 79 -10.49 12.08 -2.94
CA LEU A 79 -11.00 12.89 -4.02
C LEU A 79 -12.46 13.28 -3.72
N GLY A 80 -12.75 14.58 -3.67
CA GLY A 80 -14.09 15.12 -3.47
C GLY A 80 -14.55 15.95 -4.66
N ASP A 81 -15.84 16.23 -4.73
CA ASP A 81 -16.43 17.09 -5.77
C ASP A 81 -16.15 16.61 -7.21
N VAL A 82 -16.28 15.30 -7.43
CA VAL A 82 -16.04 14.72 -8.75
C VAL A 82 -17.33 14.69 -9.54
N SER A 83 -17.34 15.34 -10.70
CA SER A 83 -18.47 15.27 -11.63
C SER A 83 -18.60 13.86 -12.25
N PRO A 84 -19.81 13.40 -12.57
CA PRO A 84 -20.01 12.12 -13.27
C PRO A 84 -19.24 12.04 -14.59
N GLY A 85 -19.20 13.15 -15.35
CA GLY A 85 -18.47 13.22 -16.63
C GLY A 85 -16.98 12.98 -16.47
N PHE A 86 -16.35 13.50 -15.41
CA PHE A 86 -14.94 13.22 -15.13
C PHE A 86 -14.68 11.73 -14.88
N LEU A 87 -15.59 11.01 -14.22
CA LEU A 87 -15.43 9.57 -13.97
C LEU A 87 -15.59 8.75 -15.25
N GLU A 88 -16.51 9.14 -16.14
CA GLU A 88 -16.67 8.52 -17.46
C GLU A 88 -15.42 8.74 -18.33
N GLU A 89 -14.90 9.96 -18.35
CA GLU A 89 -13.66 10.30 -19.06
C GLU A 89 -12.45 9.55 -18.49
N LEU A 90 -12.34 9.44 -17.16
CA LEU A 90 -11.30 8.67 -16.51
C LEU A 90 -11.39 7.19 -16.87
N GLY A 91 -12.59 6.62 -16.90
CA GLY A 91 -12.81 5.24 -17.36
C GLY A 91 -12.39 5.04 -18.82
N GLY A 92 -12.71 5.99 -19.69
CA GLY A 92 -12.26 6.01 -21.08
C GLY A 92 -10.73 6.04 -21.20
N MET A 93 -10.08 7.00 -20.53
CA MET A 93 -8.61 7.12 -20.54
C MET A 93 -7.91 5.88 -19.97
N VAL A 94 -8.44 5.28 -18.91
CA VAL A 94 -7.88 4.04 -18.35
C VAL A 94 -8.00 2.90 -19.35
N ASN A 95 -9.14 2.75 -20.03
CA ASN A 95 -9.30 1.74 -21.07
C ASN A 95 -8.35 1.98 -22.25
N ASP A 96 -8.24 3.22 -22.72
CA ASP A 96 -7.33 3.57 -23.82
C ASP A 96 -5.87 3.25 -23.48
N VAL A 97 -5.42 3.56 -22.26
CA VAL A 97 -4.08 3.24 -21.77
C VAL A 97 -3.89 1.72 -21.60
N LEU A 98 -4.92 1.00 -21.16
CA LEU A 98 -4.87 -0.46 -21.05
C LEU A 98 -4.84 -1.15 -22.41
N ASP A 99 -5.55 -0.61 -23.41
CA ASP A 99 -5.56 -1.08 -24.79
C ASP A 99 -4.23 -0.76 -25.48
N GLU A 100 -3.69 0.44 -25.28
CA GLU A 100 -2.34 0.80 -25.71
C GLU A 100 -1.32 -0.15 -25.08
N ARG A 101 -1.42 -0.37 -23.77
CA ARG A 101 -0.60 -1.36 -23.07
C ARG A 101 -0.78 -2.75 -23.68
N ALA A 102 -1.99 -3.21 -23.97
CA ALA A 102 -2.23 -4.51 -24.61
C ALA A 102 -1.58 -4.60 -26.00
N ALA A 103 -1.56 -3.50 -26.77
CA ALA A 103 -0.86 -3.41 -28.04
C ALA A 103 0.68 -3.45 -27.91
N PHE A 104 1.22 -3.12 -26.73
CA PHE A 104 2.64 -3.19 -26.38
C PHE A 104 3.03 -4.45 -25.59
N ILE A 105 2.08 -5.13 -24.93
CA ILE A 105 2.32 -6.41 -24.24
C ILE A 105 2.69 -7.45 -25.30
N GLY A 106 3.94 -7.96 -25.23
CA GLY A 106 4.49 -8.92 -26.18
C GLY A 106 5.42 -8.32 -27.24
N LYS A 107 5.63 -7.01 -27.26
CA LYS A 107 6.68 -6.39 -28.09
C LYS A 107 7.93 -6.17 -27.24
N GLU A 108 8.98 -6.94 -27.51
CA GLU A 108 10.31 -6.71 -26.95
C GLU A 108 10.93 -5.48 -27.60
N ARG A 109 11.14 -4.41 -26.81
CA ARG A 109 12.08 -3.35 -27.16
C ARG A 109 13.39 -3.62 -26.43
N GLU A 110 14.51 -3.43 -27.12
CA GLU A 110 15.88 -3.76 -26.68
C GLU A 110 16.22 -3.16 -25.28
N ASP A 111 15.59 -2.05 -24.90
CA ASP A 111 15.81 -1.33 -23.63
C ASP A 111 14.59 -1.31 -22.66
N SER A 112 13.62 -2.22 -22.82
CA SER A 112 12.40 -2.20 -21.98
C SER A 112 12.39 -3.26 -20.87
N VAL A 113 11.87 -2.90 -19.69
CA VAL A 113 11.69 -3.80 -18.55
C VAL A 113 10.27 -4.36 -18.54
N GLY A 114 10.12 -5.68 -18.61
CA GLY A 114 8.82 -6.36 -18.62
C GLY A 114 8.07 -6.24 -17.28
N VAL A 115 6.76 -5.92 -17.35
CA VAL A 115 5.87 -5.84 -16.18
C VAL A 115 4.95 -7.06 -16.15
N PRO A 116 4.83 -7.80 -15.02
CA PRO A 116 4.02 -9.02 -14.94
C PRO A 116 2.52 -8.77 -15.17
N SER A 117 1.86 -9.68 -15.87
CA SER A 117 0.44 -9.64 -16.24
C SER A 117 -0.54 -9.96 -15.11
N GLY A 118 -0.06 -10.34 -13.93
CA GLY A 118 -0.88 -10.92 -12.85
C GLY A 118 -1.59 -9.95 -11.90
N MET A 119 -1.48 -8.63 -12.07
CA MET A 119 -2.11 -7.66 -11.14
C MET A 119 -3.55 -7.26 -11.49
N LEU A 120 -4.09 -7.66 -12.65
CA LEU A 120 -5.39 -7.19 -13.16
C LEU A 120 -6.36 -8.32 -13.47
N ARG A 121 -6.55 -9.27 -12.55
CA ARG A 121 -7.69 -10.20 -12.57
C ARG A 121 -8.31 -10.33 -11.20
#